data_AF-A0A258LT54-F1
#
_entry.id   AF-A0A258LT54-F1
#
_cell.length_a   1.000
_cell.length_b   1.000
_cell.length_c   1.000
_cell.angle_alpha   90.00
_cell.angle_beta   90.00
_cell.angle_gamma   90.00
#
_symmetry.space_group_name_H-M   'P 1'
#
loop_
_entity.id
_entity.type
_entity.pdbx_description
1 polymer ?
#
loop_
_entity_poly.entity_id
_entity_poly.type
_entity_poly.pdbx_seq_one_letter_code
_entity_poly.pdbx_strand_id
1 'polypeptide(L)'
;MKNHLISLFKQCAVFLMLAGSGLAFAQTPYPNKPVKLVVPFPPGGLIDNVARLITPALSTDLGQAIVVENKPGAGGNLGAAEVAKASPDGYTLLMASPPLSISPAIYKTLPYSPSSIEPIAIFGQLPNVLLVNPDSGINSVAELVKRAKQSPGKMNYGSNGNGTSLNLSAEMLKSQAGIFVVHIPYRGSSLANVALVSKDIDFMFDNLPSALGLIKSGKLKALAVTSTTRNPALPQVPTMQEAGFPNFQVTAYFGIAAPKGLPA
;
A
#
# COMPACT_ATOMS: atom_id res chain seq x y z
N MET A 1 50.29 -8.13 -64.06
CA MET A 1 48.91 -8.53 -63.71
C MET A 1 48.67 -8.74 -62.20
N LYS A 2 49.61 -9.33 -61.43
CA LYS A 2 49.43 -9.53 -59.97
C LYS A 2 49.38 -8.23 -59.13
N ASN A 3 50.05 -7.14 -59.55
CA ASN A 3 50.12 -5.91 -58.76
C ASN A 3 48.89 -4.99 -58.89
N HIS A 4 48.05 -5.15 -59.93
CA HIS A 4 46.81 -4.37 -60.07
C HIS A 4 45.63 -4.95 -59.27
N LEU A 5 45.59 -6.28 -59.07
CA LEU A 5 44.56 -6.92 -58.25
C LEU A 5 44.69 -6.60 -56.75
N ILE A 6 45.92 -6.37 -56.27
CA ILE A 6 46.17 -6.01 -54.86
C ILE A 6 45.76 -4.54 -54.57
N SER A 7 45.81 -3.66 -55.58
CA SER A 7 45.39 -2.26 -55.45
C SER A 7 43.86 -2.13 -55.37
N LEU A 8 43.11 -2.90 -56.16
CA LEU A 8 41.64 -2.90 -56.09
C LEU A 8 41.10 -3.43 -54.75
N PHE A 9 41.77 -4.44 -54.16
CA PHE A 9 41.38 -4.96 -52.84
C PHE A 9 41.61 -3.96 -51.70
N LYS A 10 42.64 -3.12 -51.79
CA LYS A 10 42.91 -2.07 -50.78
C LYS A 10 41.93 -0.90 -50.88
N GLN A 11 41.42 -0.57 -52.07
CA GLN A 11 40.43 0.51 -52.24
C GLN A 11 39.01 0.10 -51.79
N CYS A 12 38.62 -1.17 -51.92
CA CYS A 12 37.36 -1.66 -51.36
C CYS A 12 37.38 -1.78 -49.83
N ALA A 13 38.55 -2.00 -49.21
CA ALA A 13 38.68 -2.13 -47.75
C ALA A 13 38.54 -0.79 -47.00
N VAL A 14 38.84 0.35 -47.64
CA VAL A 14 38.72 1.67 -47.01
C VAL A 14 37.28 2.19 -47.07
N PHE A 15 36.47 1.77 -48.06
CA PHE A 15 35.07 2.21 -48.15
C PHE A 15 34.12 1.44 -47.20
N LEU A 16 34.52 0.26 -46.70
CA LEU A 16 33.72 -0.52 -45.76
C LEU A 16 33.90 -0.11 -44.28
N MET A 17 34.93 0.69 -43.95
CA MET A 17 35.17 1.15 -42.57
C MET A 17 34.39 2.42 -42.17
N LEU A 18 33.72 3.09 -43.12
CA LEU A 18 32.90 4.28 -42.84
C LEU A 18 31.39 3.99 -42.70
N ALA A 19 30.95 2.74 -42.87
CA ALA A 19 29.55 2.34 -42.65
C ALA A 19 29.28 1.80 -41.23
N GLY A 20 30.28 1.84 -40.35
CA GLY A 20 30.21 1.35 -38.97
C GLY A 20 29.90 2.40 -37.91
N SER A 21 29.57 3.63 -38.30
CA SER A 21 28.96 4.61 -37.39
C SER A 21 27.52 4.21 -37.16
N GLY A 22 27.32 3.15 -36.37
CA GLY A 22 26.01 2.81 -35.83
C GLY A 22 25.43 4.09 -35.25
N LEU A 23 24.27 4.50 -35.75
CA LEU A 23 23.46 5.54 -35.12
C LEU A 23 23.26 5.07 -33.68
N ALA A 24 24.08 5.61 -32.77
CA ALA A 24 23.75 5.61 -31.37
C ALA A 24 22.47 6.43 -31.30
N PHE A 25 21.32 5.74 -31.35
CA PHE A 25 20.08 6.32 -30.91
C PHE A 25 20.37 6.78 -29.50
N ALA A 26 20.53 8.10 -29.33
CA ALA A 26 20.64 8.70 -28.02
C ALA A 26 19.42 8.18 -27.26
N GLN A 27 19.65 7.25 -26.32
CA GLN A 27 18.61 6.84 -25.40
C GLN A 27 18.14 8.14 -24.78
N THR A 28 16.91 8.52 -25.09
CA THR A 28 16.39 9.76 -24.51
C THR A 28 16.44 9.55 -23.01
N PRO A 29 17.12 10.44 -22.25
CA PRO A 29 17.38 10.19 -20.85
C PRO A 29 16.05 9.96 -20.13
N TYR A 30 15.99 8.87 -19.37
CA TYR A 30 14.85 8.61 -18.52
C TYR A 30 14.86 9.60 -17.33
N PRO A 31 13.70 10.13 -16.91
CA PRO A 31 12.42 10.11 -17.60
C PRO A 31 12.30 11.27 -18.63
N ASN A 32 11.67 11.01 -19.78
CA ASN A 32 11.44 12.01 -20.84
C ASN A 32 9.96 12.38 -21.06
N LYS A 33 9.09 11.80 -20.24
CA LYS A 33 7.64 12.03 -20.21
C LYS A 33 7.14 11.82 -18.77
N PRO A 34 5.91 12.24 -18.45
CA PRO A 34 5.35 12.04 -17.12
C PRO A 34 5.33 10.57 -16.69
N VAL A 35 5.62 10.32 -15.41
CA VAL A 35 5.53 9.01 -14.76
C VAL A 35 4.14 8.86 -14.15
N LYS A 36 3.48 7.74 -14.38
CA LYS A 36 2.21 7.39 -13.75
C LYS A 36 2.48 6.67 -12.42
N LEU A 37 1.89 7.16 -11.34
CA LEU A 37 1.88 6.52 -10.04
C LEU A 37 0.48 5.99 -9.72
N VAL A 38 0.30 4.68 -9.82
CA VAL A 38 -0.96 4.00 -9.51
C VAL A 38 -1.12 3.90 -8.00
N VAL A 39 -2.23 4.45 -7.48
CA VAL A 39 -2.65 4.32 -6.08
C VAL A 39 -3.76 3.27 -5.99
N PRO A 40 -3.57 2.13 -5.30
CA PRO A 40 -4.54 1.03 -5.31
C PRO A 40 -5.77 1.26 -4.40
N PHE A 41 -6.01 2.50 -3.95
CA PHE A 41 -7.05 2.89 -3.02
C PHE A 41 -7.78 4.18 -3.46
N PRO A 42 -8.99 4.45 -2.94
CA PRO A 42 -9.74 5.65 -3.28
C PRO A 42 -9.00 6.95 -2.90
N PRO A 43 -9.29 8.06 -3.59
CA PRO A 43 -8.79 9.39 -3.22
C PRO A 43 -9.09 9.77 -1.76
N GLY A 44 -8.19 10.53 -1.14
CA GLY A 44 -8.33 11.02 0.23
C GLY A 44 -8.05 9.98 1.33
N GLY A 45 -7.77 8.72 0.97
CA GLY A 45 -7.27 7.71 1.90
C GLY A 45 -5.77 7.88 2.19
N LEU A 46 -5.26 7.16 3.18
CA LEU A 46 -3.85 7.23 3.61
C LEU A 46 -2.86 7.12 2.44
N ILE A 47 -2.99 6.09 1.60
CA ILE A 47 -2.04 5.84 0.50
C ILE A 47 -2.09 6.95 -0.55
N ASP A 48 -3.27 7.53 -0.83
CA ASP A 48 -3.41 8.67 -1.74
C ASP A 48 -2.78 9.94 -1.15
N ASN A 49 -3.03 10.22 0.13
CA ASN A 49 -2.45 11.37 0.81
C ASN A 49 -0.92 11.27 0.85
N VAL A 50 -0.38 10.08 1.14
CA VAL A 50 1.07 9.84 1.11
C VAL A 50 1.62 10.00 -0.30
N ALA A 51 0.96 9.45 -1.33
CA ALA A 51 1.38 9.62 -2.71
C ALA A 51 1.48 11.11 -3.07
N ARG A 52 0.42 11.89 -2.80
CA ARG A 52 0.37 13.34 -3.08
C ARG A 52 1.37 14.16 -2.27
N LEU A 53 1.80 13.65 -1.12
CA LEU A 53 2.84 14.28 -0.31
C LEU A 53 4.23 14.10 -0.94
N ILE A 54 4.52 12.92 -1.49
CA ILE A 54 5.85 12.60 -2.02
C ILE A 54 6.04 13.01 -3.49
N THR A 55 4.97 13.05 -4.29
CA THR A 55 5.10 13.28 -5.73
C THR A 55 5.73 14.63 -6.11
N PRO A 56 5.48 15.77 -5.42
CA PRO A 56 6.11 17.04 -5.80
C PRO A 56 7.64 17.03 -5.66
N ALA A 57 8.16 16.42 -4.59
CA ALA A 57 9.60 16.28 -4.37
C ALA A 57 10.21 15.36 -5.44
N LEU A 58 9.62 14.19 -5.65
CA LEU A 58 10.07 13.25 -6.68
C LEU A 58 10.00 13.84 -8.10
N SER A 59 8.97 14.64 -8.40
CA SER A 59 8.88 15.34 -9.68
C SER A 59 9.98 16.38 -9.88
N THR A 60 10.40 17.05 -8.80
CA THR A 60 11.52 17.99 -8.84
C THR A 60 12.81 17.26 -9.14
N ASP A 61 13.07 16.14 -8.47
CA ASP A 61 14.28 15.34 -8.64
C ASP A 61 14.35 14.65 -10.00
N LEU A 62 13.21 14.18 -10.53
CA LEU A 62 13.13 13.49 -11.82
C LEU A 62 13.05 14.44 -13.02
N GLY A 63 12.77 15.73 -12.81
CA GLY A 63 12.53 16.69 -13.89
C GLY A 63 11.29 16.40 -14.73
N GLN A 64 10.40 15.52 -14.27
CA GLN A 64 9.16 15.13 -14.94
C GLN A 64 8.00 15.04 -13.94
N ALA A 65 6.80 15.35 -14.41
CA ALA A 65 5.60 15.23 -13.60
C ALA A 65 5.34 13.77 -13.19
N ILE A 66 4.91 13.56 -11.94
CA ILE A 66 4.36 12.28 -11.49
C ILE A 66 2.85 12.44 -11.33
N VAL A 67 2.10 11.72 -12.17
CA VAL A 67 0.64 11.76 -12.20
C VAL A 67 0.07 10.64 -11.35
N VAL A 68 -0.66 11.01 -10.30
CA VAL A 68 -1.34 10.05 -9.41
C VAL A 68 -2.65 9.57 -10.05
N GLU A 69 -2.81 8.26 -10.20
CA GLU A 69 -4.04 7.63 -10.71
C GLU A 69 -4.59 6.60 -9.71
N ASN A 70 -5.77 6.85 -9.16
CA ASN A 70 -6.41 5.94 -8.20
C ASN A 70 -7.10 4.76 -8.91
N LYS A 71 -6.74 3.53 -8.54
CA LYS A 71 -7.31 2.26 -9.03
C LYS A 71 -7.79 1.39 -7.87
N PRO A 72 -8.89 1.75 -7.19
CA PRO A 72 -9.37 1.02 -6.03
C PRO A 72 -10.06 -0.30 -6.40
N GLY A 73 -9.93 -1.30 -5.52
CA GLY A 73 -10.74 -2.51 -5.55
C GLY A 73 -9.99 -3.76 -5.07
N ALA A 74 -10.75 -4.73 -4.54
CA ALA A 74 -10.23 -6.02 -4.06
C ALA A 74 -9.02 -5.89 -3.10
N GLY A 75 -9.09 -4.97 -2.13
CA GLY A 75 -7.98 -4.72 -1.20
C GLY A 75 -6.73 -4.13 -1.86
N GLY A 76 -6.85 -3.56 -3.06
CA GLY A 76 -5.74 -3.00 -3.84
C GLY A 76 -5.21 -3.92 -4.93
N ASN A 77 -5.70 -5.15 -5.02
CA ASN A 77 -5.26 -6.12 -6.02
C ASN A 77 -5.56 -5.72 -7.46
N LEU A 78 -6.59 -4.89 -7.71
CA LEU A 78 -6.88 -4.41 -9.07
C LEU A 78 -5.81 -3.42 -9.56
N GLY A 79 -5.41 -2.45 -8.73
CA GLY A 79 -4.33 -1.52 -9.08
C GLY A 79 -2.98 -2.23 -9.21
N ALA A 80 -2.70 -3.21 -8.34
CA ALA A 80 -1.50 -4.04 -8.47
C ALA A 80 -1.47 -4.85 -9.77
N ALA A 81 -2.62 -5.42 -10.19
CA ALA A 81 -2.71 -6.16 -11.44
C ALA A 81 -2.56 -5.29 -12.69
N GLU A 82 -2.99 -4.03 -12.64
CA GLU A 82 -2.75 -3.07 -13.71
C GLU A 82 -1.25 -2.80 -13.88
N VAL A 83 -0.54 -2.51 -12.78
CA VAL A 83 0.90 -2.26 -12.81
C VAL A 83 1.67 -3.52 -13.21
N ALA A 84 1.30 -4.69 -12.70
CA ALA A 84 1.93 -5.96 -13.05
C ALA A 84 1.91 -6.29 -14.55
N LYS A 85 0.98 -5.69 -15.32
CA LYS A 85 0.84 -5.86 -16.77
C LYS A 85 1.45 -4.70 -17.57
N ALA A 86 1.92 -3.64 -16.91
CA ALA A 86 2.52 -2.50 -17.58
C ALA A 86 3.92 -2.85 -18.11
N SER A 87 4.38 -2.11 -19.11
CA SER A 87 5.76 -2.20 -19.58
C SER A 87 6.72 -1.87 -18.43
N PRO A 88 7.80 -2.65 -18.23
CA PRO A 88 8.79 -2.38 -17.20
C PRO A 88 9.76 -1.29 -17.69
N ASP A 89 9.25 -0.11 -18.04
CA ASP A 89 10.02 1.01 -18.61
C ASP A 89 10.18 2.20 -17.66
N GLY A 90 9.76 2.03 -16.39
CA GLY A 90 9.81 3.04 -15.33
C GLY A 90 8.64 4.04 -15.33
N TYR A 91 7.81 4.08 -16.38
CA TYR A 91 6.74 5.09 -16.49
C TYR A 91 5.43 4.70 -15.82
N THR A 92 5.29 3.47 -15.34
CA THR A 92 4.14 3.04 -14.53
C THR A 92 4.64 2.43 -13.22
N LEU A 93 4.39 3.12 -12.12
CA LEU A 93 4.76 2.73 -10.77
C LEU A 93 3.52 2.45 -9.94
N LEU A 94 3.70 1.72 -8.85
CA LEU A 94 2.68 1.37 -7.87
C LEU A 94 3.04 1.98 -6.51
N MET A 95 2.05 2.61 -5.85
CA MET A 95 2.13 2.79 -4.41
C MET A 95 2.01 1.44 -3.71
N ALA A 96 3.15 0.93 -3.23
CA ALA A 96 3.23 -0.31 -2.49
C ALA A 96 2.53 -0.17 -1.13
N SER A 97 1.79 -1.20 -0.75
CA SER A 97 1.00 -1.26 0.48
C SER A 97 0.88 -2.71 0.96
N PRO A 98 0.49 -2.97 2.22
CA PRO A 98 0.48 -4.31 2.82
C PRO A 98 -0.22 -5.41 2.01
N PRO A 99 -1.31 -5.13 1.24
CA PRO A 99 -1.93 -6.12 0.37
C PRO A 99 -0.97 -6.83 -0.60
N LEU A 100 0.15 -6.24 -1.01
CA LEU A 100 1.16 -6.93 -1.83
C LEU A 100 1.79 -8.13 -1.11
N SER A 101 1.92 -8.07 0.21
CA SER A 101 2.45 -9.15 1.05
C SER A 101 1.34 -10.04 1.62
N ILE A 102 0.15 -9.48 1.86
CA ILE A 102 -0.98 -10.19 2.47
C ILE A 102 -1.72 -11.05 1.45
N SER A 103 -2.09 -10.47 0.31
CA SER A 103 -2.97 -11.11 -0.69
C SER A 103 -2.46 -12.47 -1.17
N PRO A 104 -1.14 -12.68 -1.40
CA PRO A 104 -0.61 -13.99 -1.78
C PRO A 104 -0.85 -15.09 -0.75
N ALA A 105 -0.98 -14.75 0.54
CA ALA A 105 -1.18 -15.70 1.61
C ALA A 105 -2.66 -16.07 1.83
N ILE A 106 -3.61 -15.21 1.42
CA ILE A 106 -5.02 -15.37 1.76
C ILE A 106 -5.95 -15.66 0.57
N TYR A 107 -5.51 -15.37 -0.67
CA TYR A 107 -6.29 -15.64 -1.87
C TYR A 107 -5.71 -16.80 -2.66
N LYS A 108 -6.55 -17.80 -2.95
CA LYS A 108 -6.19 -18.94 -3.82
C LYS A 108 -5.84 -18.51 -5.25
N THR A 109 -6.46 -17.43 -5.72
CA THR A 109 -6.28 -16.91 -7.07
C THR A 109 -6.16 -15.39 -7.00
N LEU A 110 -5.09 -14.87 -7.57
CA LEU A 110 -4.82 -13.44 -7.70
C LEU A 110 -4.88 -13.02 -9.17
N PRO A 111 -5.26 -11.76 -9.45
CA PRO A 111 -5.27 -11.22 -10.82
C PRO A 111 -3.85 -10.91 -11.37
N TYR A 112 -2.80 -11.17 -10.60
CA TYR A 112 -1.38 -11.01 -10.95
C TYR A 112 -0.53 -12.03 -10.20
N SER A 113 0.68 -12.29 -10.71
CA SER A 113 1.69 -13.05 -9.97
C SER A 113 2.41 -12.14 -8.98
N PRO A 114 2.64 -12.53 -7.72
CA PRO A 114 3.46 -11.72 -6.81
C PRO A 114 4.85 -11.43 -7.37
N SER A 115 5.40 -12.35 -8.17
CA SER A 115 6.70 -12.18 -8.82
C SER A 115 6.72 -11.22 -10.02
N SER A 116 5.57 -10.72 -10.50
CA SER A 116 5.52 -9.70 -11.56
C SER A 116 5.58 -8.26 -11.04
N ILE A 117 5.67 -8.08 -9.71
CA ILE A 117 5.86 -6.78 -9.06
C ILE A 117 7.22 -6.79 -8.37
N GLU A 118 7.99 -5.72 -8.56
CA GLU A 118 9.32 -5.52 -7.98
C GLU A 118 9.30 -4.33 -7.01
N PRO A 119 9.66 -4.51 -5.74
CA PRO A 119 9.71 -3.42 -4.78
C PRO A 119 10.90 -2.50 -5.07
N ILE A 120 10.68 -1.18 -5.10
CA ILE A 120 11.74 -0.18 -5.27
C ILE A 120 12.21 0.30 -3.91
N ALA A 121 11.29 0.80 -3.08
CA ALA A 121 11.61 1.34 -1.77
C ALA A 121 10.41 1.31 -0.82
N ILE A 122 10.69 1.13 0.48
CA ILE A 122 9.75 1.42 1.57
C ILE A 122 10.24 2.70 2.24
N PHE A 123 9.38 3.71 2.34
CA PHE A 123 9.74 5.00 2.91
C PHE A 123 8.92 5.37 4.16
N GLY A 124 8.04 4.46 4.60
CA GLY A 124 7.48 4.59 5.95
C GLY A 124 6.62 3.42 6.38
N GLN A 125 6.39 3.39 7.69
CA GLN A 125 5.52 2.45 8.37
C GLN A 125 4.71 3.19 9.42
N LEU A 126 3.50 2.70 9.70
CA LEU A 126 2.64 3.25 10.74
C LEU A 126 1.85 2.14 11.44
N PRO A 127 1.51 2.33 12.72
CA PRO A 127 0.64 1.41 13.41
C PRO A 127 -0.82 1.59 12.98
N ASN A 128 -1.59 0.54 13.19
CA ASN A 128 -3.03 0.63 13.25
C ASN A 128 -3.47 1.02 14.68
N VAL A 129 -4.71 1.47 14.80
CA VAL A 129 -5.35 1.80 16.06
C VAL A 129 -6.74 1.14 16.11
N LEU A 130 -7.04 0.48 17.22
CA LEU A 130 -8.35 -0.08 17.51
C LEU A 130 -9.27 1.03 18.01
N LEU A 131 -10.40 1.21 17.32
CA LEU A 131 -11.33 2.31 17.50
C LEU A 131 -12.71 1.78 17.84
N VAL A 132 -13.40 2.52 18.69
CA VAL A 132 -14.83 2.38 18.97
C VAL A 132 -15.51 3.74 18.96
N ASN A 133 -16.84 3.74 18.83
CA ASN A 133 -17.62 4.93 19.15
C ASN A 133 -17.56 5.20 20.67
N PRO A 134 -17.32 6.45 21.14
CA PRO A 134 -17.28 6.77 22.57
C PRO A 134 -18.58 6.43 23.32
N ASP A 135 -19.73 6.55 22.67
CA ASP A 135 -21.07 6.27 23.24
C ASP A 135 -21.36 4.76 23.35
N SER A 136 -20.49 3.89 22.81
CA SER A 136 -20.65 2.44 22.89
C SER A 136 -20.50 1.88 24.32
N GLY A 137 -20.02 2.71 25.26
CA GLY A 137 -19.66 2.30 26.61
C GLY A 137 -18.48 1.31 26.68
N ILE A 138 -17.72 1.12 25.58
CA ILE A 138 -16.48 0.34 25.55
C ILE A 138 -15.31 1.28 25.86
N ASN A 139 -14.55 0.98 26.91
CA ASN A 139 -13.43 1.81 27.37
C ASN A 139 -12.08 1.11 27.32
N SER A 140 -12.06 -0.20 27.07
CA SER A 140 -10.83 -0.99 26.98
C SER A 140 -10.98 -2.15 25.99
N VAL A 141 -9.84 -2.69 25.56
CA VAL A 141 -9.81 -3.92 24.73
C VAL A 141 -10.45 -5.10 25.48
N ALA A 142 -10.25 -5.19 26.80
CA ALA A 142 -10.87 -6.23 27.63
C ALA A 142 -12.40 -6.13 27.65
N GLU A 143 -12.95 -4.91 27.74
CA GLU A 143 -14.40 -4.68 27.65
C GLU A 143 -14.96 -5.03 26.27
N LEU A 144 -14.25 -4.67 25.20
CA LEU A 144 -14.62 -5.05 23.83
C LEU A 144 -14.71 -6.58 23.70
N VAL A 145 -13.67 -7.29 24.16
CA VAL A 145 -13.61 -8.76 24.10
C VAL A 145 -14.71 -9.39 24.95
N LYS A 146 -14.94 -8.88 26.16
CA LYS A 146 -16.01 -9.35 27.04
C LYS A 146 -17.38 -9.20 26.37
N ARG A 147 -17.67 -8.03 25.80
CA ARG A 147 -18.91 -7.74 25.07
C ARG A 147 -19.12 -8.73 23.92
N ALA A 148 -18.09 -8.94 23.10
CA ALA A 148 -18.14 -9.85 21.96
C ALA A 148 -18.36 -11.31 22.39
N LYS A 149 -17.78 -11.75 23.51
CA LYS A 149 -18.00 -13.10 24.07
C LYS A 149 -19.41 -13.32 24.62
N GLN A 150 -20.01 -12.27 25.20
CA GLN A 150 -21.37 -12.36 25.76
C GLN A 150 -22.45 -12.50 24.67
N SER A 151 -22.16 -12.08 23.45
CA SER A 151 -23.13 -12.14 22.34
C SER A 151 -22.44 -12.45 21.00
N PRO A 152 -21.96 -13.71 20.82
CA PRO A 152 -21.26 -14.11 19.60
C PRO A 152 -22.11 -13.84 18.35
N GLY A 153 -21.51 -13.18 17.36
CA GLY A 153 -22.14 -12.88 16.06
C GLY A 153 -23.13 -11.71 16.09
N LYS A 154 -23.31 -11.06 17.24
CA LYS A 154 -24.13 -9.84 17.34
C LYS A 154 -23.35 -8.56 17.10
N MET A 155 -22.04 -8.58 17.39
CA MET A 155 -21.16 -7.47 17.06
C MET A 155 -20.56 -7.61 15.67
N ASN A 156 -20.23 -6.49 15.07
CA ASN A 156 -19.58 -6.40 13.78
C ASN A 156 -18.38 -5.43 13.82
N TYR A 157 -17.54 -5.47 12.79
CA TYR A 157 -16.42 -4.55 12.65
C TYR A 157 -16.23 -4.08 11.21
N GLY A 158 -15.72 -2.86 11.05
CA GLY A 158 -15.39 -2.28 9.75
C GLY A 158 -13.92 -2.51 9.35
N SER A 159 -13.67 -2.53 8.04
CA SER A 159 -12.32 -2.32 7.49
C SER A 159 -12.38 -1.52 6.19
N ASN A 160 -11.23 -1.11 5.66
CA ASN A 160 -11.13 -0.47 4.35
C ASN A 160 -11.04 -1.47 3.17
N GLY A 161 -11.40 -2.74 3.41
CA GLY A 161 -11.47 -3.79 2.40
C GLY A 161 -10.94 -5.12 2.90
N ASN A 162 -11.29 -6.19 2.18
CA ASN A 162 -10.77 -7.53 2.43
C ASN A 162 -9.26 -7.59 2.13
N GLY A 163 -8.51 -8.33 2.94
CA GLY A 163 -7.06 -8.52 2.74
C GLY A 163 -6.19 -7.30 3.05
N THR A 164 -6.75 -6.32 3.73
CA THR A 164 -6.03 -5.14 4.22
C THR A 164 -5.42 -5.42 5.59
N SER A 165 -4.43 -4.63 6.02
CA SER A 165 -3.87 -4.73 7.37
C SER A 165 -4.92 -4.48 8.46
N LEU A 166 -5.96 -3.69 8.17
CA LEU A 166 -7.07 -3.41 9.08
C LEU A 166 -7.94 -4.65 9.28
N ASN A 167 -8.32 -5.30 8.19
CA ASN A 167 -9.05 -6.57 8.22
C ASN A 167 -8.24 -7.64 8.96
N LEU A 168 -6.95 -7.81 8.64
CA LEU A 168 -6.13 -8.80 9.32
C LEU A 168 -5.86 -8.48 10.80
N SER A 169 -5.81 -7.20 11.20
CA SER A 169 -5.72 -6.84 12.61
C SER A 169 -6.95 -7.33 13.38
N ALA A 170 -8.15 -7.17 12.81
CA ALA A 170 -9.37 -7.67 13.41
C ALA A 170 -9.44 -9.21 13.41
N GLU A 171 -9.01 -9.88 12.33
CA GLU A 171 -8.94 -11.35 12.30
C GLU A 171 -7.93 -11.91 13.30
N MET A 172 -6.80 -11.22 13.50
CA MET A 172 -5.82 -11.56 14.54
C MET A 172 -6.43 -11.42 15.94
N LEU A 173 -7.18 -10.33 16.20
CA LEU A 173 -7.91 -10.15 17.46
C LEU A 173 -8.94 -11.26 17.67
N LYS A 174 -9.73 -11.58 16.63
CA LYS A 174 -10.73 -12.66 16.66
C LYS A 174 -10.11 -13.99 17.04
N SER A 175 -9.03 -14.36 16.35
CA SER A 175 -8.31 -15.60 16.57
C SER A 175 -7.72 -15.68 17.98
N GLN A 176 -7.02 -14.65 18.45
CA GLN A 176 -6.37 -14.65 19.76
C GLN A 176 -7.36 -14.52 20.94
N ALA A 177 -8.44 -13.75 20.77
CA ALA A 177 -9.42 -13.55 21.83
C ALA A 177 -10.49 -14.65 21.89
N GLY A 178 -10.63 -15.46 20.83
CA GLY A 178 -11.70 -16.44 20.68
C GLY A 178 -13.08 -15.77 20.60
N ILE A 179 -13.20 -14.72 19.79
CA ILE A 179 -14.47 -13.98 19.60
C ILE A 179 -15.01 -14.16 18.18
N PHE A 180 -16.34 -14.21 18.06
CA PHE A 180 -17.03 -14.24 16.78
C PHE A 180 -17.74 -12.90 16.55
N VAL A 181 -17.21 -12.12 15.60
CA VAL A 181 -17.75 -10.83 15.18
C VAL A 181 -17.75 -10.75 13.65
N VAL A 182 -18.77 -10.11 13.09
CA VAL A 182 -19.02 -10.07 11.64
C VAL A 182 -18.18 -8.98 10.97
N HIS A 183 -17.54 -9.29 9.85
CA HIS A 183 -16.78 -8.29 9.09
C HIS A 183 -17.66 -7.56 8.07
N ILE A 184 -17.64 -6.23 8.11
CA ILE A 184 -18.27 -5.34 7.12
C ILE A 184 -17.17 -4.61 6.34
N PRO A 185 -16.84 -5.02 5.09
CA PRO A 185 -15.80 -4.37 4.30
C PRO A 185 -16.34 -3.10 3.63
N TYR A 186 -15.64 -1.98 3.81
CA TYR A 186 -15.92 -0.71 3.12
C TYR A 186 -14.89 -0.43 2.03
N ARG A 187 -15.26 0.39 1.05
CA ARG A 187 -14.35 0.87 -0.01
C ARG A 187 -13.53 2.05 0.49
N GLY A 188 -12.59 1.79 1.41
CA GLY A 188 -11.73 2.81 2.02
C GLY A 188 -12.09 3.15 3.48
N SER A 189 -11.12 3.66 4.24
CA SER A 189 -11.27 3.97 5.68
C SER A 189 -12.28 5.09 5.94
N SER A 190 -12.41 6.07 5.03
CA SER A 190 -13.32 7.21 5.23
C SER A 190 -14.78 6.78 5.41
N LEU A 191 -15.24 5.80 4.61
CA LEU A 191 -16.60 5.27 4.73
C LEU A 191 -16.78 4.43 6.01
N ALA A 192 -15.79 3.62 6.38
CA ALA A 192 -15.81 2.85 7.62
C ALA A 192 -15.81 3.76 8.87
N ASN A 193 -15.05 4.85 8.86
CA ASN A 193 -15.03 5.83 9.95
C ASN A 193 -16.39 6.52 10.12
N VAL A 194 -17.08 6.87 9.02
CA VAL A 194 -18.44 7.40 9.09
C VAL A 194 -19.39 6.37 9.71
N ALA A 195 -19.32 5.11 9.29
CA ALA A 195 -20.14 4.03 9.85
C ALA A 195 -19.88 3.84 11.36
N LEU A 196 -18.63 3.93 11.83
CA LEU A 196 -18.32 3.82 13.26
C LEU A 196 -18.83 5.03 14.05
N VAL A 197 -18.69 6.24 13.50
CA VAL A 197 -19.24 7.46 14.13
C VAL A 197 -20.77 7.39 14.22
N SER A 198 -21.43 6.86 13.20
CA SER A 198 -22.89 6.68 13.17
C SER A 198 -23.37 5.45 13.97
N LYS A 199 -22.45 4.60 14.45
CA LYS A 199 -22.73 3.34 15.17
C LYS A 199 -23.40 2.26 14.30
N ASP A 200 -23.20 2.31 12.98
CA ASP A 200 -23.57 1.22 12.07
C ASP A 200 -22.62 0.01 12.23
N ILE A 201 -21.41 0.26 12.73
CA ILE A 201 -20.45 -0.76 13.12
C ILE A 201 -19.95 -0.57 14.55
N ASP A 202 -19.58 -1.66 15.25
CA ASP A 202 -19.23 -1.58 16.67
C ASP A 202 -17.78 -1.14 16.93
N PHE A 203 -16.86 -1.62 16.09
CA PHE A 203 -15.45 -1.26 16.18
C PHE A 203 -14.77 -1.35 14.82
N MET A 204 -13.55 -0.81 14.72
CA MET A 204 -12.66 -1.09 13.60
C MET A 204 -11.21 -0.93 14.02
N PHE A 205 -10.30 -1.51 13.24
CA PHE A 205 -8.94 -1.01 13.17
C PHE A 205 -8.86 0.01 12.04
N ASP A 206 -8.18 1.14 12.26
CA ASP A 206 -7.79 2.07 11.18
C ASP A 206 -6.30 2.39 11.25
N ASN A 207 -5.76 3.00 10.20
CA ASN A 207 -4.42 3.56 10.23
C ASN A 207 -4.41 4.82 11.10
N LEU A 208 -3.46 4.91 12.03
CA LEU A 208 -3.47 5.97 13.04
C LEU A 208 -3.54 7.40 12.47
N PRO A 209 -2.77 7.78 11.42
CA PRO A 209 -2.86 9.13 10.86
C PRO A 209 -4.26 9.50 10.35
N SER A 210 -4.98 8.54 9.74
CA SER A 210 -6.34 8.74 9.24
C SER A 210 -7.34 8.98 10.37
N ALA A 211 -7.16 8.29 11.50
CA ALA A 211 -8.07 8.36 12.64
C ALA A 211 -7.76 9.50 13.62
N LEU A 212 -6.55 10.07 13.59
CA LEU A 212 -6.06 10.97 14.63
C LEU A 212 -6.95 12.21 14.83
N GLY A 213 -7.50 12.78 13.75
CA GLY A 213 -8.43 13.91 13.84
C GLY A 213 -9.75 13.54 14.51
N LEU A 214 -10.30 12.35 14.23
CA LEU A 214 -11.52 11.84 14.85
C LEU A 214 -11.31 11.49 16.32
N ILE A 215 -10.13 10.99 16.68
CA ILE A 215 -9.73 10.73 18.07
C ILE A 215 -9.60 12.04 18.84
N LYS A 216 -8.85 13.01 18.30
CA LYS A 216 -8.61 14.31 18.98
C LYS A 216 -9.88 15.14 19.15
N SER A 217 -10.82 15.04 18.22
CA SER A 217 -12.13 15.70 18.32
C SER A 217 -13.13 14.96 19.21
N GLY A 218 -12.76 13.79 19.75
CA GLY A 218 -13.63 12.98 20.59
C GLY A 218 -14.77 12.28 19.84
N LYS A 219 -14.76 12.28 18.50
CA LYS A 219 -15.76 11.55 17.70
C LYS A 219 -15.54 10.04 17.72
N LEU A 220 -14.30 9.60 17.88
CA LEU A 220 -13.92 8.20 18.04
C LEU A 220 -13.01 8.04 19.27
N LYS A 221 -13.07 6.89 19.92
CA LYS A 221 -12.20 6.53 21.05
C LYS A 221 -11.20 5.47 20.59
N ALA A 222 -9.92 5.73 20.83
CA ALA A 222 -8.85 4.77 20.62
C ALA A 222 -8.68 3.87 21.86
N LEU A 223 -8.75 2.55 21.67
CA LEU A 223 -8.58 1.56 22.73
C LEU A 223 -7.13 1.07 22.85
N ALA A 224 -6.47 0.86 21.71
CA ALA A 224 -5.09 0.39 21.67
C ALA A 224 -4.44 0.63 20.30
N VAL A 225 -3.12 0.80 20.26
CA VAL A 225 -2.30 0.80 19.03
C VAL A 225 -1.66 -0.57 18.78
N THR A 226 -1.37 -0.88 17.52
CA THR A 226 -0.80 -2.19 17.14
C THR A 226 0.73 -2.19 17.02
N SER A 227 1.40 -1.08 17.34
CA SER A 227 2.85 -1.02 17.52
C SER A 227 3.30 -1.69 18.82
N THR A 228 4.58 -2.05 18.90
CA THR A 228 5.19 -2.61 20.11
C THR A 228 5.33 -1.59 21.24
N THR A 229 5.36 -0.30 20.90
CA THR A 229 5.39 0.81 21.85
C THR A 229 4.21 1.75 21.62
N ARG A 230 3.82 2.51 22.65
CA ARG A 230 2.76 3.52 22.51
C ARG A 230 3.16 4.58 21.50
N ASN A 231 2.17 5.09 20.77
CA ASN A 231 2.44 6.13 19.80
C ASN A 231 2.58 7.50 20.51
N PRO A 232 3.63 8.30 20.23
CA PRO A 232 3.80 9.63 20.85
C PRO A 232 2.63 10.60 20.59
N ALA A 233 1.85 10.41 19.52
CA ALA A 233 0.66 11.21 19.26
C ALA A 233 -0.54 10.84 20.15
N LEU A 234 -0.49 9.69 20.83
CA LEU A 234 -1.50 9.15 21.74
C LEU A 234 -0.83 8.44 22.95
N PRO A 235 -0.04 9.15 23.78
CA PRO A 235 0.75 8.53 24.85
C PRO A 235 -0.08 7.80 25.91
N GLN A 236 -1.35 8.19 26.05
CA GLN A 236 -2.32 7.59 26.96
C GLN A 236 -2.95 6.30 26.44
N VAL A 237 -2.83 6.01 25.13
CA VAL A 237 -3.43 4.83 24.51
C VAL A 237 -2.43 3.68 24.58
N PRO A 238 -2.78 2.54 25.21
CA PRO A 238 -1.86 1.42 25.34
C PRO A 238 -1.62 0.73 24.00
N THR A 239 -0.63 -0.16 23.94
CA THR A 239 -0.48 -1.11 22.84
C THR A 239 -1.44 -2.29 23.02
N MET A 240 -1.69 -3.04 21.95
CA MET A 240 -2.40 -4.32 22.04
C MET A 240 -1.67 -5.32 22.96
N GLN A 241 -0.33 -5.24 23.03
CA GLN A 241 0.48 -6.08 23.92
C GLN A 241 0.24 -5.72 25.40
N GLU A 242 0.27 -4.43 25.73
CA GLU A 242 -0.10 -3.94 27.07
C GLU A 242 -1.56 -4.27 27.43
N ALA A 243 -2.43 -4.38 26.43
CA ALA A 243 -3.83 -4.75 26.58
C ALA A 243 -4.09 -6.27 26.66
N GLY A 244 -3.04 -7.10 26.77
CA GLY A 244 -3.15 -8.54 27.00
C GLY A 244 -2.99 -9.43 25.76
N PHE A 245 -2.52 -8.89 24.64
CA PHE A 245 -2.27 -9.64 23.40
C PHE A 245 -0.77 -9.63 23.05
N PRO A 246 0.06 -10.46 23.71
CA PRO A 246 1.52 -10.34 23.70
C PRO A 246 2.15 -10.45 22.30
N ASN A 247 1.54 -11.22 21.40
CA ASN A 247 2.04 -11.43 20.04
C ASN A 247 1.39 -10.48 19.02
N PHE A 248 0.65 -9.47 19.47
CA PHE A 248 -0.07 -8.55 18.59
C PHE A 248 0.83 -7.41 18.13
N GLN A 249 1.36 -7.56 16.92
CA GLN A 249 2.13 -6.52 16.25
C GLN A 249 1.72 -6.48 14.78
N VAL A 250 1.15 -5.36 14.35
CA VAL A 250 0.77 -5.14 12.96
C VAL A 250 1.14 -3.71 12.57
N THR A 251 1.96 -3.55 11.56
CA THR A 251 2.25 -2.25 10.95
C THR A 251 1.81 -2.25 9.49
N ALA A 252 1.33 -1.11 9.03
CA ALA A 252 1.14 -0.87 7.61
C ALA A 252 2.38 -0.16 7.07
N TYR A 253 2.97 -0.68 5.99
CA TYR A 253 4.03 -0.01 5.26
C TYR A 253 3.47 0.75 4.05
N PHE A 254 4.21 1.73 3.57
CA PHE A 254 3.98 2.35 2.28
C PHE A 254 5.32 2.56 1.56
N GLY A 255 5.28 2.35 0.25
CA GLY A 255 6.48 2.30 -0.58
C GLY A 255 6.15 2.54 -2.05
N ILE A 256 7.16 2.38 -2.89
CA ILE A 256 7.02 2.32 -4.35
C ILE A 256 7.40 0.92 -4.82
N ALA A 257 6.64 0.40 -5.76
CA ALA A 257 6.94 -0.80 -6.52
C ALA A 257 6.73 -0.55 -8.02
N ALA A 258 7.22 -1.47 -8.84
CA ALA A 258 7.16 -1.39 -10.29
C ALA A 258 6.81 -2.75 -10.90
N PRO A 259 6.50 -2.82 -12.20
CA PRO A 259 6.49 -4.09 -12.93
C PRO A 259 7.90 -4.69 -12.89
N LYS A 260 7.99 -6.01 -12.80
CA LYS A 260 9.28 -6.72 -12.79
C LYS A 260 10.09 -6.45 -14.06
N GLY A 261 11.39 -6.24 -13.89
CA GLY A 261 12.35 -6.17 -15.01
C GLY A 261 12.63 -4.75 -15.49
N LEU A 262 12.59 -3.78 -14.57
CA LEU A 262 13.08 -2.44 -14.87
C LEU A 262 14.54 -2.51 -15.39
N PRO A 263 14.93 -1.64 -16.34
CA PRO A 263 16.32 -1.53 -16.77
C PRO A 263 17.24 -1.16 -15.60
N ALA A 264 18.46 -1.70 -15.63
CA ALA A 264 19.53 -1.35 -14.70
C ALA A 264 20.10 0.04 -14.97
#